data_AF-A0A914E0M6-F1
#
_entry.id   AF-A0A914E0M6-F1
#
_cell.length_a   1.000
_cell.length_b   1.000
_cell.length_c   1.000
_cell.angle_alpha   90.00
_cell.angle_beta   90.00
_cell.angle_gamma   90.00
#
_symmetry.space_group_name_H-M   'P 1'
#
loop_
_entity.id
_entity.type
_entity.pdbx_description
1 polymer ?
#
loop_
_entity_poly.entity_id
_entity_poly.type
_entity_poly.pdbx_seq_one_letter_code
_entity_poly.pdbx_strand_id
1 'polypeptide(L)'
;MNHVSKFNASDWEKLLLKNAKANLELNKYLITAVSNNGNFEFVLNFIASLKLNAYSKFFIICLDIKLYENMVKYGFANNAALVPSSWLPYVPATKDSSWKTKDYNLITQTKVHIVYKLLLNGLTVLLTDVDLVWLSPNIVKYIDFVAPKHEFIYTTDAIIERQKTDHDNDQFVANRVFKKLIQAFHKK
;
A
#
# COMPACT_ATOMS: atom_id res chain seq x y z
N MET A 1 3.38 -17.44 -17.71
CA MET A 1 3.88 -16.89 -16.44
C MET A 1 5.18 -17.60 -16.10
N ASN A 2 6.34 -16.97 -16.31
CA ASN A 2 7.67 -17.54 -15.97
C ASN A 2 8.81 -16.49 -15.92
N HIS A 3 8.50 -15.19 -15.77
CA HIS A 3 9.52 -14.12 -15.86
C HIS A 3 10.07 -13.66 -14.50
N VAL A 4 9.44 -14.05 -13.38
CA VAL A 4 9.75 -13.54 -12.04
C VAL A 4 10.98 -14.23 -11.43
N SER A 5 11.23 -15.50 -11.76
CA SER A 5 12.32 -16.32 -11.22
C SER A 5 13.73 -15.92 -11.69
N LYS A 6 13.84 -14.91 -12.57
CA LYS A 6 15.12 -14.42 -13.12
C LYS A 6 15.52 -13.04 -12.62
N PHE A 7 14.65 -12.36 -11.86
CA PHE A 7 14.93 -11.00 -11.40
C PHE A 7 15.90 -11.03 -10.22
N ASN A 8 17.05 -10.38 -10.38
CA ASN A 8 17.94 -10.08 -9.26
C ASN A 8 17.48 -8.80 -8.52
N ALA A 9 18.18 -8.42 -7.45
CA ALA A 9 17.85 -7.23 -6.67
C ALA A 9 17.84 -5.93 -7.50
N SER A 10 18.76 -5.78 -8.45
CA SER A 10 18.83 -4.61 -9.33
C SER A 10 17.65 -4.56 -10.31
N ASP A 11 17.20 -5.71 -10.81
CA ASP A 11 16.04 -5.78 -11.70
C ASP A 11 14.76 -5.36 -10.96
N TRP A 12 14.60 -5.83 -9.72
CA TRP A 12 13.50 -5.41 -8.85
C TRP A 12 13.54 -3.92 -8.55
N GLU A 13 14.72 -3.37 -8.27
CA GLU A 13 14.87 -1.94 -7.98
C GLU A 13 14.49 -1.08 -9.19
N LYS A 14 14.97 -1.46 -10.39
CA LYS A 14 14.60 -0.78 -11.63
C LYS A 14 13.10 -0.85 -11.91
N LEU A 15 12.50 -2.04 -11.74
CA LEU A 15 11.05 -2.22 -11.94
C LEU A 15 10.25 -1.40 -10.93
N LEU A 16 10.63 -1.46 -9.66
CA LEU A 16 9.98 -0.72 -8.57
C LEU A 16 10.00 0.78 -8.86
N LEU A 17 11.18 1.36 -9.13
CA LEU A 17 11.32 2.79 -9.40
C LEU A 17 10.60 3.21 -10.68
N LYS A 18 10.63 2.39 -11.73
CA LYS A 18 9.89 2.64 -12.97
C LYS A 18 8.38 2.69 -12.73
N ASN A 19 7.84 1.68 -12.07
CA ASN A 19 6.40 1.58 -11.82
C ASN A 19 5.93 2.63 -10.81
N ALA A 20 6.73 2.94 -9.79
CA ALA A 20 6.44 4.01 -8.85
C ALA A 20 6.31 5.36 -9.57
N LYS A 21 7.28 5.73 -10.42
CA LYS A 21 7.23 6.97 -11.21
C LYS A 21 6.03 7.05 -12.16
N ALA A 22 5.62 5.91 -12.74
CA ALA A 22 4.43 5.84 -13.59
C ALA A 22 3.11 6.03 -12.82
N ASN A 23 3.11 5.83 -11.50
CA ASN A 23 1.95 5.91 -10.62
C ASN A 23 1.95 7.16 -9.72
N LEU A 24 2.57 8.26 -10.17
CA LEU A 24 2.52 9.53 -9.45
C LEU A 24 1.18 10.26 -9.66
N GLU A 25 0.41 10.37 -8.59
CA GLU A 25 -0.80 11.18 -8.52
C GLU A 25 -0.44 12.67 -8.52
N LEU A 26 -1.19 13.48 -9.28
CA LEU A 26 -0.84 14.87 -9.60
C LEU A 26 0.59 15.05 -10.14
N ASN A 27 1.18 13.99 -10.73
CA ASN A 27 2.58 13.92 -11.18
C ASN A 27 3.61 14.24 -10.08
N LYS A 28 3.23 14.08 -8.81
CA LYS A 28 4.03 14.46 -7.65
C LYS A 28 4.04 13.39 -6.56
N TYR A 29 2.86 12.91 -6.17
CA TYR A 29 2.69 12.08 -4.99
C TYR A 29 2.60 10.60 -5.34
N LEU A 30 3.46 9.79 -4.73
CA LEU A 30 3.33 8.34 -4.75
C LEU A 30 2.43 7.89 -3.59
N ILE A 31 1.16 7.60 -3.87
CA ILE A 31 0.28 6.92 -2.92
C ILE A 31 0.77 5.47 -2.82
N THR A 32 1.34 5.09 -1.68
CA THR A 32 1.94 3.76 -1.53
C THR A 32 1.63 3.10 -0.22
N ALA A 33 1.55 1.77 -0.25
CA ALA A 33 1.54 0.94 0.94
C ALA A 33 2.63 -0.13 0.84
N VAL A 34 3.11 -0.59 1.99
CA VAL A 34 4.11 -1.66 2.11
C VAL A 34 3.45 -2.80 2.86
N SER A 35 3.40 -3.99 2.26
CA SER A 35 2.64 -5.11 2.83
C SER A 35 3.23 -6.47 2.46
N ASN A 36 2.78 -7.51 3.16
CA ASN A 36 3.09 -8.91 2.89
C ASN A 36 1.81 -9.67 2.50
N ASN A 37 1.95 -10.93 2.09
CA ASN A 37 0.84 -11.74 1.63
C ASN A 37 -0.15 -12.09 2.73
N GLY A 38 0.26 -12.04 4.01
CA GLY A 38 -0.67 -12.20 5.14
C GLY A 38 -1.80 -11.18 5.11
N ASN A 39 -1.51 -9.97 4.62
CA ASN A 39 -2.45 -8.85 4.55
C ASN A 39 -3.05 -8.65 3.16
N PHE A 40 -3.10 -9.70 2.32
CA PHE A 40 -3.54 -9.58 0.93
C PHE A 40 -5.00 -9.09 0.81
N GLU A 41 -5.91 -9.56 1.67
CA GLU A 41 -7.30 -9.10 1.64
C GLU A 41 -7.43 -7.63 2.02
N PHE A 42 -6.65 -7.16 3.00
CA PHE A 42 -6.55 -5.74 3.35
C PHE A 42 -6.03 -4.90 2.17
N VAL A 43 -4.99 -5.38 1.46
CA VAL A 43 -4.49 -4.74 0.24
C VAL A 43 -5.60 -4.58 -0.81
N LEU A 44 -6.42 -5.62 -1.04
CA LEU A 44 -7.53 -5.54 -1.99
C LEU A 44 -8.60 -4.54 -1.55
N ASN A 45 -8.95 -4.51 -0.26
CA ASN A 45 -9.92 -3.56 0.30
C ASN A 45 -9.43 -2.12 0.17
N PHE A 46 -8.16 -1.87 0.51
CA PHE A 46 -7.51 -0.58 0.36
C PHE A 46 -7.56 -0.11 -1.11
N ILE A 47 -7.10 -0.95 -2.05
CA ILE A 47 -7.14 -0.64 -3.49
C ILE A 47 -8.57 -0.35 -3.97
N ALA A 48 -9.54 -1.13 -3.50
CA ALA A 48 -10.91 -0.92 -3.90
C ALA A 48 -11.46 0.41 -3.36
N SER A 49 -11.10 0.80 -2.14
CA SER A 49 -11.44 2.12 -1.58
C SER A 49 -10.84 3.26 -2.41
N LEU A 50 -9.58 3.13 -2.86
CA LEU A 50 -8.94 4.10 -3.75
C LEU A 50 -9.71 4.23 -5.07
N LYS A 51 -10.03 3.10 -5.71
CA LYS A 51 -10.78 3.08 -6.98
C LYS A 51 -12.18 3.69 -6.86
N LEU A 52 -12.88 3.45 -5.75
CA LEU A 52 -14.18 4.07 -5.47
C LEU A 52 -14.09 5.60 -5.37
N ASN A 53 -12.92 6.12 -5.02
CA ASN A 53 -12.61 7.54 -4.93
C ASN A 53 -11.82 8.06 -6.14
N ALA A 54 -11.93 7.37 -7.29
CA ALA A 54 -11.30 7.74 -8.56
C ALA A 54 -9.77 7.79 -8.55
N TYR A 55 -9.09 7.22 -7.54
CA TYR A 55 -7.66 7.04 -7.56
C TYR A 55 -7.29 5.80 -8.37
N SER A 56 -6.62 6.02 -9.51
CA SER A 56 -6.09 4.95 -10.36
C SER A 56 -4.57 4.81 -10.26
N LYS A 57 -3.89 5.84 -9.77
CA LYS A 57 -2.45 5.88 -9.53
C LYS A 57 -2.15 5.61 -8.07
N PHE A 58 -1.63 4.42 -7.81
CA PHE A 58 -1.19 3.96 -6.50
C PHE A 58 -0.15 2.87 -6.69
N PHE A 59 0.58 2.55 -5.64
CA PHE A 59 1.64 1.56 -5.71
C PHE A 59 1.72 0.70 -4.44
N ILE A 60 1.82 -0.62 -4.60
CA ILE A 60 1.97 -1.57 -3.50
C ILE A 60 3.36 -2.16 -3.56
N ILE A 61 4.14 -1.91 -2.51
CA ILE A 61 5.45 -2.50 -2.35
C ILE A 61 5.29 -3.81 -1.59
N CYS A 62 5.53 -4.91 -2.30
CA CYS A 62 5.37 -6.25 -1.77
C CYS A 62 6.64 -6.65 -1.01
N LEU A 63 6.48 -7.08 0.24
CA LEU A 63 7.58 -7.60 1.08
C LEU A 63 7.96 -9.03 0.75
N ASP A 64 7.06 -9.77 0.10
CA ASP A 64 7.28 -11.15 -0.32
C ASP A 64 6.73 -11.40 -1.72
N ILE A 65 7.28 -12.44 -2.36
CA ILE A 65 6.98 -12.76 -3.75
C ILE A 65 5.53 -13.21 -3.95
N LYS A 66 4.94 -13.86 -2.94
CA LYS A 66 3.58 -14.39 -3.02
C LYS A 66 2.57 -13.25 -3.11
N LEU A 67 2.77 -12.16 -2.36
CA LEU A 67 1.96 -10.96 -2.52
C LEU A 67 2.10 -10.38 -3.93
N TYR A 68 3.32 -10.26 -4.46
CA TYR A 68 3.53 -9.73 -5.81
C TYR A 68 2.82 -10.60 -6.88
N GLU A 69 2.96 -11.92 -6.80
CA GLU A 69 2.30 -12.85 -7.72
C GLU A 69 0.77 -12.72 -7.65
N ASN A 70 0.21 -12.58 -6.44
CA ASN A 70 -1.21 -12.32 -6.25
C ASN A 70 -1.62 -10.95 -6.85
N MET A 71 -0.84 -9.90 -6.63
CA MET A 71 -1.09 -8.59 -7.26
C MET A 71 -1.11 -8.68 -8.79
N VAL A 72 -0.14 -9.37 -9.39
CA VAL A 72 -0.09 -9.60 -10.85
C VAL A 72 -1.31 -10.39 -11.31
N LYS A 73 -1.66 -11.48 -10.61
CA LYS A 73 -2.83 -12.32 -10.92
C LYS A 73 -4.14 -11.52 -10.93
N TYR A 74 -4.27 -10.52 -10.05
CA TYR A 74 -5.45 -9.65 -9.96
C TYR A 74 -5.39 -8.42 -10.89
N GLY A 75 -4.40 -8.36 -11.78
CA GLY A 75 -4.29 -7.30 -12.80
C GLY A 75 -3.56 -6.04 -12.33
N PHE A 76 -2.80 -6.11 -11.23
CA PHE A 76 -2.09 -4.98 -10.64
C PHE A 76 -0.58 -5.00 -10.90
N ALA A 77 -0.12 -5.64 -11.98
CA ALA A 77 1.30 -5.75 -12.31
C ALA A 77 2.01 -4.39 -12.46
N ASN A 78 1.29 -3.36 -12.91
CA ASN A 78 1.83 -2.00 -13.04
C ASN A 78 1.73 -1.20 -11.73
N ASN A 79 0.98 -1.66 -10.75
CA ASN A 79 0.75 -1.02 -9.46
C ASN A 79 1.47 -1.74 -8.32
N ALA A 80 2.36 -2.70 -8.61
CA ALA A 80 3.08 -3.43 -7.59
C ALA A 80 4.50 -3.79 -8.04
N ALA A 81 5.38 -3.96 -7.07
CA ALA A 81 6.68 -4.60 -7.26
C ALA A 81 7.14 -5.26 -5.95
N LEU A 82 7.94 -6.32 -6.06
CA LEU A 82 8.69 -6.84 -4.92
C LEU A 82 9.73 -5.81 -4.48
N VAL A 83 9.87 -5.61 -3.18
CA VAL A 83 10.97 -4.83 -2.62
C VAL A 83 12.31 -5.51 -2.95
N PRO A 84 13.33 -4.77 -3.43
CA PRO A 84 14.67 -5.32 -3.63
C PRO A 84 15.24 -5.82 -2.31
N SER A 85 15.89 -6.99 -2.32
CA SER A 85 16.56 -7.50 -1.11
C SER A 85 17.68 -6.57 -0.61
N SER A 86 18.27 -5.76 -1.50
CA SER A 86 19.25 -4.72 -1.13
C SER A 86 18.66 -3.57 -0.30
N TRP A 87 17.33 -3.43 -0.27
CA TRP A 87 16.62 -2.43 0.53
C TRP A 87 16.09 -3.02 1.84
N LEU A 88 16.27 -4.31 2.08
CA LEU A 88 15.78 -4.98 3.27
C LEU A 88 16.92 -5.10 4.30
N PRO A 89 16.84 -4.40 5.45
CA PRO A 89 17.84 -4.56 6.52
C PRO A 89 17.78 -5.96 7.18
N TYR A 90 16.68 -6.69 7.00
CA TYR A 90 16.45 -8.06 7.45
C TYR A 90 15.33 -8.69 6.61
N VAL A 91 15.19 -10.01 6.67
CA VAL A 91 14.11 -10.74 5.97
C VAL A 91 12.79 -10.53 6.75
N PRO A 92 11.79 -9.83 6.17
CA PRO A 92 10.52 -9.60 6.85
C PRO A 92 9.69 -10.90 6.92
N ALA A 93 8.81 -10.97 7.93
CA ALA A 93 7.89 -12.10 8.06
C ALA A 93 6.89 -12.11 6.88
N THR A 94 6.64 -13.31 6.34
CA THR A 94 5.70 -13.52 5.22
C THR A 94 4.24 -13.71 5.67
N LYS A 95 4.03 -13.93 6.97
CA LYS A 95 2.71 -14.04 7.59
C LYS A 95 2.38 -12.73 8.29
N ASP A 96 1.09 -12.54 8.55
CA ASP A 96 0.67 -11.46 9.44
C ASP A 96 1.29 -11.66 10.83
N SER A 97 1.68 -10.57 11.46
CA SER A 97 2.39 -10.55 12.74
C SER A 97 1.53 -9.84 13.77
N SER A 98 1.27 -10.52 14.89
CA SER A 98 0.49 -9.92 15.97
C SER A 98 1.14 -8.63 16.47
N TRP A 99 0.30 -7.67 16.86
CA TRP A 99 0.73 -6.39 17.39
C TRP A 99 1.72 -6.53 18.56
N LYS A 100 2.70 -5.62 18.63
CA LYS A 100 3.81 -5.61 19.62
C LYS A 100 4.73 -6.84 19.62
N THR A 101 4.65 -7.72 18.63
CA THR A 101 5.67 -8.76 18.45
C THR A 101 6.96 -8.17 17.87
N LYS A 102 8.07 -8.90 18.02
CA LYS A 102 9.35 -8.55 17.39
C LYS A 102 9.19 -8.42 15.87
N ASP A 103 8.44 -9.34 15.26
CA ASP A 103 8.20 -9.35 13.81
C ASP A 103 7.37 -8.15 13.35
N TYR A 104 6.39 -7.72 14.15
CA TYR A 104 5.63 -6.49 13.87
C TYR A 104 6.54 -5.25 13.85
N ASN A 105 7.42 -5.10 14.85
CA ASN A 105 8.36 -3.97 14.92
C ASN A 105 9.33 -3.96 13.74
N LEU A 106 9.78 -5.14 13.31
CA LEU A 106 10.60 -5.32 12.11
C LEU A 106 9.81 -4.93 10.84
N ILE A 107 8.56 -5.33 10.70
CA ILE A 107 7.76 -4.88 9.54
C ILE A 107 7.65 -3.36 9.52
N THR A 108 7.31 -2.73 10.65
CA THR A 108 7.18 -1.27 10.76
C THR A 108 8.47 -0.53 10.43
N GLN A 109 9.61 -0.97 10.97
CA GLN A 109 10.91 -0.38 10.66
C GLN A 109 11.29 -0.55 9.17
N THR A 110 10.92 -1.68 8.56
CA THR A 110 11.13 -1.92 7.13
C THR A 110 10.36 -0.92 6.28
N LYS A 111 9.12 -0.58 6.65
CA LYS A 111 8.33 0.45 5.92
C LYS A 111 9.08 1.78 5.88
N VAL A 112 9.60 2.22 7.02
CA VAL A 112 10.36 3.48 7.13
C VAL A 112 11.63 3.44 6.27
N HIS A 113 12.36 2.32 6.28
CA HIS A 113 13.56 2.18 5.46
C HIS A 113 13.25 2.23 3.95
N ILE A 114 12.19 1.55 3.52
CA ILE A 114 11.73 1.58 2.12
C ILE A 114 11.35 3.01 1.72
N VAL A 115 10.60 3.73 2.56
CA VAL A 115 10.27 5.13 2.31
C VAL A 115 11.54 5.97 2.15
N TYR A 116 12.51 5.81 3.05
CA TYR A 116 13.79 6.52 2.94
C TYR A 116 14.48 6.26 1.60
N LYS A 117 14.49 5.00 1.11
CA LYS A 117 15.02 4.67 -0.22
C LYS A 117 14.25 5.33 -1.36
N LEU A 118 12.93 5.43 -1.27
CA LEU A 118 12.11 6.14 -2.26
C LEU A 118 12.43 7.64 -2.28
N LEU A 119 12.56 8.27 -1.11
CA LEU A 119 12.91 9.69 -0.96
C LEU A 119 14.28 9.99 -1.58
N LEU A 120 15.30 9.15 -1.30
CA LEU A 120 16.62 9.27 -1.92
C LEU A 120 16.59 9.16 -3.46
N ASN A 121 15.55 8.54 -4.02
CA ASN A 121 15.33 8.43 -5.46
C ASN A 121 14.43 9.56 -6.02
N GLY A 122 14.20 10.61 -5.25
CA GLY A 122 13.49 11.83 -5.68
C GLY A 122 11.97 11.69 -5.77
N LEU A 123 11.38 10.73 -5.04
CA LEU A 123 9.93 10.54 -4.99
C LEU A 123 9.34 11.26 -3.77
N THR A 124 8.21 11.94 -3.94
CA THR A 124 7.39 12.39 -2.81
C THR A 124 6.40 11.30 -2.42
N VAL A 125 6.41 10.88 -1.16
CA VAL A 125 5.73 9.65 -0.72
C VAL A 125 4.55 9.97 0.20
N LEU A 126 3.37 9.44 -0.14
CA LEU A 126 2.21 9.33 0.74
C LEU A 126 2.12 7.87 1.17
N LEU A 127 2.73 7.53 2.31
CA LEU A 127 2.69 6.17 2.85
C LEU A 127 1.38 5.97 3.61
N THR A 128 0.67 4.88 3.33
CA THR A 128 -0.53 4.46 4.05
C THR A 128 -0.43 3.01 4.49
N ASP A 129 -1.06 2.70 5.62
CA ASP A 129 -1.31 1.30 5.99
C ASP A 129 -2.48 0.72 5.16
N VAL A 130 -2.50 -0.61 5.03
CA VAL A 130 -3.44 -1.34 4.16
C VAL A 130 -4.75 -1.71 4.85
N ASP A 131 -4.79 -1.60 6.18
CA ASP A 131 -5.98 -1.76 7.02
C ASP A 131 -6.87 -0.49 7.03
N LEU A 132 -6.51 0.54 6.26
CA LEU A 132 -7.28 1.76 6.09
C LEU A 132 -8.15 1.74 4.83
N VAL A 133 -9.23 2.53 4.85
CA VAL A 133 -10.05 2.84 3.67
C VAL A 133 -10.11 4.34 3.42
N TRP A 134 -9.98 4.74 2.17
CA TRP A 134 -10.14 6.14 1.77
C TRP A 134 -11.61 6.42 1.47
N LEU A 135 -12.12 7.53 2.00
CA LEU A 135 -13.54 7.93 1.88
C LEU A 135 -13.76 9.19 1.04
N SER A 136 -12.69 9.79 0.51
CA SER A 136 -12.78 11.05 -0.23
C SER A 136 -11.85 11.03 -1.46
N PRO A 137 -12.32 11.56 -2.62
CA PRO A 137 -11.51 11.73 -3.83
C PRO A 137 -10.57 12.96 -3.77
N ASN A 138 -10.59 13.71 -2.66
CA ASN A 138 -9.86 14.98 -2.54
C ASN A 138 -8.69 14.92 -1.55
N ILE A 139 -8.35 13.74 -1.01
CA ILE A 139 -7.29 13.60 0.01
C ILE A 139 -5.95 14.15 -0.49
N VAL A 140 -5.51 13.74 -1.68
CA VAL A 140 -4.22 14.21 -2.24
C VAL A 140 -4.24 15.70 -2.56
N LYS A 141 -5.35 16.24 -3.07
CA LYS A 141 -5.50 17.68 -3.34
C LYS A 141 -5.46 18.50 -2.06
N TYR A 142 -6.12 18.01 -1.01
CA TYR A 142 -6.09 18.62 0.31
C TYR A 142 -4.66 18.65 0.86
N ILE A 143 -3.96 17.51 0.78
CA ILE A 143 -2.55 17.41 1.16
C ILE A 143 -1.67 18.40 0.39
N ASP A 144 -1.82 18.49 -0.94
CA ASP A 144 -1.04 19.43 -1.76
C ASP A 144 -1.30 20.88 -1.38
N PHE A 145 -2.54 21.21 -1.02
CA PHE A 145 -2.92 22.54 -0.55
C PHE A 145 -2.33 22.89 0.82
N VAL A 146 -2.45 22.00 1.82
CA VAL A 146 -2.01 22.29 3.20
C VAL A 146 -0.51 22.08 3.41
N ALA A 147 0.12 21.22 2.62
CA ALA A 147 1.49 20.76 2.80
C ALA A 147 2.28 20.68 1.48
N PRO A 148 2.31 21.73 0.63
CA PRO A 148 2.83 21.66 -0.74
C PRO A 148 4.33 21.32 -0.84
N LYS A 149 5.10 21.56 0.23
CA LYS A 149 6.57 21.37 0.26
C LYS A 149 7.02 20.09 0.96
N HIS A 150 6.10 19.27 1.47
CA HIS A 150 6.47 18.06 2.18
C HIS A 150 6.79 16.92 1.22
N GLU A 151 7.94 16.27 1.45
CA GLU A 151 8.41 15.14 0.65
C GLU A 151 7.89 13.79 1.17
N PHE A 152 7.45 13.74 2.42
CA PHE A 152 6.90 12.55 3.07
C PHE A 152 5.70 12.88 3.94
N ILE A 153 4.62 12.13 3.77
CA ILE A 153 3.45 12.14 4.62
C ILE A 153 3.08 10.69 4.93
N TYR A 154 2.79 10.44 6.20
CA TYR A 154 2.37 9.13 6.67
C TYR A 154 0.93 9.19 7.16
N THR A 155 0.06 8.42 6.51
CA THR A 155 -1.31 8.20 6.94
C THR A 155 -1.37 6.86 7.67
N THR A 156 -1.30 6.93 8.99
CA THR A 156 -1.66 5.83 9.90
C THR A 156 -3.14 5.94 10.24
N ASP A 157 -3.68 4.98 10.99
CA ASP A 157 -4.91 5.15 11.77
C ASP A 157 -4.87 6.46 12.55
N ALA A 158 -5.44 7.50 11.96
CA ALA A 158 -5.95 8.65 12.64
C ALA A 158 -7.47 8.47 12.65
N ILE A 159 -7.96 7.57 13.50
CA ILE A 159 -9.34 7.64 13.97
C ILE A 159 -9.45 8.98 14.72
N ILE A 160 -9.70 10.07 13.99
CA ILE A 160 -10.41 11.22 14.54
C ILE A 160 -11.88 10.96 14.24
N GLU A 161 -12.44 10.00 14.96
CA GLU A 161 -13.81 10.14 15.40
C GLU A 161 -13.78 10.10 16.92
N ARG A 162 -13.86 11.29 17.53
CA ARG A 162 -14.48 11.41 18.85
C ARG A 162 -15.93 10.98 18.70
N GLN A 163 -16.19 9.69 18.65
CA GLN A 163 -17.42 9.11 19.13
C GLN A 163 -17.05 7.92 19.99
N LYS A 164 -17.12 8.14 21.30
CA LYS A 164 -17.38 7.04 22.23
C LYS A 164 -18.60 6.30 21.69
N THR A 165 -18.44 5.08 21.20
CA THR A 165 -19.35 3.93 21.41
C THR A 165 -18.91 2.72 20.58
N ASP A 166 -18.61 1.66 21.32
CA ASP A 166 -18.79 0.24 21.01
C ASP A 166 -18.03 -0.41 19.82
N HIS A 167 -17.08 -1.26 20.22
CA HIS A 167 -16.24 -2.15 19.42
C HIS A 167 -16.98 -3.16 18.51
N ASP A 168 -18.32 -3.20 18.53
CA ASP A 168 -19.10 -4.13 17.72
C ASP A 168 -19.48 -3.58 16.33
N ASN A 169 -19.26 -2.28 16.06
CA ASN A 169 -19.64 -1.64 14.79
C ASN A 169 -18.59 -1.71 13.67
N ASP A 170 -17.30 -1.90 14.01
CA ASP A 170 -16.22 -1.88 13.01
C ASP A 170 -16.32 -3.07 12.03
N GLN A 171 -16.76 -4.22 12.55
CA GLN A 171 -17.00 -5.41 11.74
C GLN A 171 -18.20 -5.23 10.80
N PHE A 172 -19.16 -4.36 11.14
CA PHE A 172 -20.34 -4.09 10.33
C PHE A 172 -20.02 -3.19 9.13
N VAL A 173 -19.18 -2.16 9.31
CA VAL A 173 -18.77 -1.26 8.22
C VAL A 173 -17.89 -2.00 7.20
N ALA A 174 -16.91 -2.77 7.68
CA ALA A 174 -16.07 -3.63 6.83
C ALA A 174 -16.93 -4.60 6.00
N ASN A 175 -17.92 -5.25 6.62
CA ASN A 175 -18.83 -6.17 5.93
C ASN A 175 -19.73 -5.49 4.89
N ARG A 176 -20.14 -4.22 5.11
CA ARG A 176 -20.96 -3.47 4.15
C ARG A 176 -20.16 -3.03 2.93
N VAL A 177 -18.91 -2.61 3.13
CA VAL A 177 -17.97 -2.33 2.04
C VAL A 177 -17.67 -3.63 1.28
N PHE A 178 -17.37 -4.72 1.98
CA PHE A 178 -17.11 -6.03 1.39
C PHE A 178 -18.28 -6.55 0.53
N LYS A 179 -19.53 -6.42 0.98
CA LYS A 179 -20.73 -6.79 0.18
C LYS A 179 -20.86 -5.95 -1.09
N LYS A 180 -20.59 -4.65 -1.04
CA LYS A 180 -20.59 -3.78 -2.23
C LYS A 180 -19.45 -4.13 -3.19
N LEU A 181 -18.28 -4.54 -2.66
CA LEU A 181 -17.14 -4.98 -3.45
C LEU A 181 -17.43 -6.30 -4.18
N ILE A 182 -17.98 -7.30 -3.49
CA ILE A 182 -18.40 -8.57 -4.13
C ILE A 182 -19.40 -8.34 -5.26
N GLN A 183 -20.34 -7.41 -5.09
CA GLN A 183 -21.30 -7.05 -6.14
C GLN A 183 -20.67 -6.33 -7.33
N ALA A 184 -19.60 -5.56 -7.12
CA ALA A 184 -18.87 -4.89 -8.18
C ALA A 184 -17.97 -5.86 -8.98
N PHE A 185 -17.45 -6.92 -8.35
CA PHE A 185 -16.62 -7.93 -9.01
C PHE A 185 -17.42 -8.97 -9.82
N HIS A 186 -18.69 -9.23 -9.48
CA HIS A 186 -19.55 -10.18 -10.20
C HIS A 186 -20.39 -9.57 -11.34
N LYS A 187 -20.22 -8.27 -11.66
CA LYS A 187 -20.90 -7.60 -12.79
C LYS A 187 -20.03 -7.52 -14.06
N LYS A 188 -19.19 -8.51 -14.31
CA LYS A 188 -18.49 -8.68 -15.59
C LYS A 188 -18.97 -9.92 -16.30
#